data_AF-A0A955YV39-F1
#
_entry.id   AF-A0A955YV39-F1
#
_cell.length_a   1.000
_cell.length_b   1.000
_cell.length_c   1.000
_cell.angle_alpha   90.00
_cell.angle_beta   90.00
_cell.angle_gamma   90.00
#
_symmetry.space_group_name_H-M   'P 1'
#
loop_
_entity.id
_entity.type
_entity.pdbx_description
1 polymer ?
#
loop_
_entity_poly.entity_id
_entity_poly.type
_entity_poly.pdbx_seq_one_letter_code
_entity_poly.pdbx_strand_id
1 'polypeptide(L)'
;MGRAALVLVAWACVSSGAVADGKGGALPDPSLLDGVLAKVVVEDDAAVDYGKLVGDKKLRDKLDRYLKQAATMPKDAPMAVWINVYNAAVIAQVLEHGVPESVRKVPGFFDQHTWMVAGREETLDGIEHGVLRTRFRDARIHV
;
A
#
# COMPACT_ATOMS: atom_id res chain seq x y z
N MET A 1 -4.04 9.16 22.64
CA MET A 1 -4.34 8.24 21.52
C MET A 1 -3.71 8.82 20.27
N GLY A 2 -2.69 8.16 19.72
CA GLY A 2 -1.85 8.69 18.64
C GLY A 2 -2.58 8.70 17.30
N ARG A 3 -3.02 9.89 16.88
CA ARG A 3 -3.43 10.13 15.49
C ARG A 3 -2.15 10.46 14.71
N ALA A 4 -1.71 9.54 13.85
CA ALA A 4 -0.67 9.85 12.88
C ALA A 4 -1.35 10.41 11.64
N ALA A 5 -1.07 11.67 11.29
CA ALA A 5 -1.49 12.24 10.02
C ALA A 5 -0.63 11.61 8.92
N LEU A 6 -1.11 10.52 8.32
CA LEU A 6 -0.58 10.10 7.04
C LEU A 6 -1.24 10.94 5.96
N VAL A 7 -0.43 11.54 5.09
CA VAL A 7 -0.90 11.94 3.77
C VAL A 7 -1.25 10.64 3.06
N LEU A 8 -2.49 10.19 3.16
CA LEU A 8 -3.02 9.34 2.11
C LEU A 8 -2.85 10.17 0.84
N VAL A 9 -2.16 9.61 -0.14
CA VAL A 9 -2.43 9.95 -1.53
C VAL A 9 -3.88 9.45 -1.75
N ALA A 10 -4.85 10.23 -1.24
CA ALA A 10 -6.29 10.04 -1.33
C ALA A 10 -6.73 10.17 -2.80
N TRP A 11 -6.59 9.08 -3.53
CA TRP A 11 -6.71 9.07 -4.97
C TRP A 11 -7.72 8.01 -5.37
N ALA A 12 -8.98 8.32 -5.09
CA ALA A 12 -10.09 7.59 -5.67
C ALA A 12 -10.13 7.88 -7.17
N CYS A 13 -9.85 6.91 -8.02
CA CYS A 13 -10.52 6.84 -9.33
C CYS A 13 -10.55 5.42 -9.91
N VAL A 14 -11.78 4.90 -9.96
CA VAL A 14 -12.42 4.01 -10.94
C VAL A 14 -11.58 2.89 -11.56
N SER A 15 -12.05 1.68 -11.26
CA SER A 15 -11.74 0.43 -11.93
C SER A 15 -12.04 0.47 -13.44
N SER A 16 -11.01 0.32 -14.27
CA SER A 16 -11.16 -0.25 -15.60
C SER A 16 -10.15 -1.39 -15.77
N GLY A 17 -10.69 -2.59 -15.97
CA GLY A 17 -9.93 -3.82 -16.09
C GLY A 17 -9.08 -3.85 -17.36
N ALA A 18 -7.83 -4.29 -17.19
CA ALA A 18 -7.02 -4.85 -18.26
C ALA A 18 -6.56 -6.23 -17.79
N VAL A 19 -6.89 -7.26 -18.57
CA VAL A 19 -6.37 -8.62 -18.40
C VAL A 19 -4.96 -8.64 -18.99
N ALA A 20 -3.98 -8.92 -18.13
CA ALA A 20 -2.57 -9.03 -18.48
C ALA A 20 -2.23 -10.48 -18.85
N ASP A 21 -1.46 -10.64 -19.92
CA ASP A 21 -1.05 -11.91 -20.54
C ASP A 21 0.03 -12.61 -19.70
N GLY A 22 -0.05 -13.93 -19.65
CA GLY A 22 0.52 -14.73 -18.58
C GLY A 22 2.04 -14.93 -18.65
N LYS A 23 2.77 -14.33 -17.68
CA LYS A 23 3.88 -14.93 -16.91
C LYS A 23 4.08 -14.20 -15.57
N GLY A 24 3.04 -14.22 -14.72
CA GLY A 24 3.06 -13.67 -13.36
C GLY A 24 2.01 -14.37 -12.49
N GLY A 25 2.10 -14.28 -11.16
CA GLY A 25 1.09 -14.83 -10.24
C GLY A 25 -0.25 -14.10 -10.33
N ALA A 26 -1.25 -14.48 -9.53
CA ALA A 26 -2.55 -13.80 -9.54
C ALA A 26 -2.45 -12.36 -8.98
N LEU A 27 -3.37 -11.47 -9.39
CA LEU A 27 -3.51 -10.17 -8.75
C LEU A 27 -3.95 -10.34 -7.28
N PRO A 28 -3.51 -9.47 -6.36
CA PRO A 28 -4.01 -9.44 -5.00
C PRO A 28 -5.53 -9.20 -4.96
N ASP A 29 -6.23 -9.92 -4.09
CA ASP A 29 -7.66 -9.76 -3.85
C ASP A 29 -7.92 -8.39 -3.18
N PRO A 30 -8.56 -7.43 -3.88
CA PRO A 30 -8.77 -6.08 -3.36
C PRO A 30 -9.66 -6.09 -2.12
N SER A 31 -10.54 -7.07 -1.95
CA SER A 31 -11.46 -7.15 -0.80
C SER A 31 -10.75 -7.31 0.54
N LEU A 32 -9.51 -7.81 0.53
CA LEU A 32 -8.67 -7.89 1.72
C LEU A 32 -8.29 -6.49 2.21
N LEU A 33 -7.80 -5.64 1.30
CA LEU A 33 -7.40 -4.27 1.61
C LEU A 33 -8.64 -3.39 1.85
N ASP A 34 -9.69 -3.51 1.04
CA ASP A 34 -10.95 -2.79 1.25
C ASP A 34 -11.54 -3.09 2.63
N GLY A 35 -11.49 -4.37 3.04
CA GLY A 35 -11.95 -4.79 4.36
C GLY A 35 -11.11 -4.23 5.51
N VAL A 36 -9.87 -3.80 5.26
CA VAL A 36 -9.05 -3.04 6.20
C VAL A 36 -9.46 -1.57 6.17
N LEU A 37 -9.41 -0.94 5.00
CA LEU A 37 -9.68 0.50 4.81
C LEU A 37 -11.05 0.90 5.32
N ALA A 38 -12.09 0.10 5.06
CA ALA A 38 -13.47 0.36 5.51
C ALA A 38 -13.64 0.43 7.05
N LYS A 39 -12.66 0.00 7.84
CA LYS A 39 -12.69 0.06 9.30
C LYS A 39 -11.80 1.15 9.89
N VAL A 40 -10.76 1.52 9.15
CA VAL A 40 -9.65 2.33 9.66
C VAL A 40 -9.65 3.73 9.07
N VAL A 41 -10.21 3.94 7.89
CA VAL A 41 -10.28 5.29 7.28
C VAL A 41 -11.36 6.10 8.01
N VAL A 42 -10.97 7.27 8.49
CA VAL A 42 -11.86 8.28 9.07
C VAL A 42 -12.33 9.18 7.93
N GLU A 43 -13.64 9.19 7.67
CA GLU A 43 -14.24 9.81 6.47
C GLU A 43 -13.96 11.32 6.35
N ASP A 44 -13.89 12.04 7.47
CA ASP A 44 -13.76 13.50 7.47
C ASP A 44 -12.34 14.00 7.12
N ASP A 45 -11.30 13.22 7.45
CA ASP A 45 -9.89 13.65 7.35
C ASP A 45 -9.07 12.80 6.36
N ALA A 46 -9.69 11.78 5.73
CA ALA A 46 -8.98 10.74 4.98
C ALA A 46 -7.74 10.20 5.75
N ALA A 47 -7.88 10.07 7.07
CA ALA A 47 -6.81 9.61 7.95
C ALA A 47 -7.01 8.12 8.28
N VAL A 48 -5.90 7.39 8.46
CA VAL A 48 -5.92 6.00 8.93
C VAL A 48 -5.87 5.97 10.46
N ASP A 49 -6.89 5.41 11.09
CA ASP A 49 -6.93 5.11 12.52
C ASP A 49 -6.14 3.82 12.81
N TYR A 50 -4.83 3.99 12.98
CA TYR A 50 -3.93 2.90 13.32
C TYR A 50 -4.21 2.27 14.69
N GLY A 51 -4.90 2.98 15.60
CA GLY A 51 -5.30 2.42 16.89
C GLY A 51 -6.23 1.21 16.74
N LYS A 52 -7.15 1.28 15.77
CA LYS A 52 -8.02 0.14 15.41
C LYS A 52 -7.25 -1.04 14.83
N LEU A 53 -6.19 -0.77 14.06
CA LEU A 53 -5.34 -1.82 13.47
C LEU A 53 -4.50 -2.55 14.50
N VAL A 54 -3.89 -1.83 15.45
CA VAL A 54 -3.05 -2.43 16.49
C VAL A 54 -3.84 -3.46 17.30
N GLY A 55 -5.09 -3.13 17.66
CA GLY A 55 -5.97 -3.99 18.46
C GLY A 55 -6.68 -5.11 17.68
N ASP A 56 -6.80 -5.02 16.36
CA ASP A 56 -7.59 -5.97 15.57
C ASP A 56 -6.71 -6.94 14.76
N LYS A 57 -6.50 -8.13 15.33
CA LYS A 57 -5.74 -9.20 14.67
C LYS A 57 -6.35 -9.60 13.32
N LYS A 58 -7.68 -9.58 13.16
CA LYS A 58 -8.32 -10.00 11.90
C LYS A 58 -8.04 -9.00 10.78
N LEU A 59 -7.98 -7.70 11.10
CA LEU A 59 -7.60 -6.69 10.11
C LEU A 59 -6.12 -6.82 9.73
N ARG A 60 -5.24 -7.08 10.70
CA ARG A 60 -3.82 -7.35 10.41
C ARG A 60 -3.63 -8.60 9.56
N ASP A 61 -4.34 -9.69 9.87
CA ASP A 61 -4.30 -10.92 9.07
C ASP A 61 -4.75 -10.68 7.62
N LYS A 62 -5.72 -9.78 7.38
CA LYS A 62 -6.13 -9.39 6.02
C LYS A 62 -5.02 -8.61 5.29
N LEU A 63 -4.41 -7.64 5.96
CA LEU A 63 -3.30 -6.85 5.41
C LEU A 63 -2.12 -7.75 5.03
N ASP A 64 -1.74 -8.66 5.92
CA ASP A 64 -0.65 -9.62 5.68
C ASP A 64 -0.95 -10.55 4.50
N ARG A 65 -2.19 -11.02 4.38
CA ARG A 65 -2.62 -11.84 3.23
C ARG A 65 -2.56 -11.07 1.92
N TYR A 66 -2.94 -9.79 1.93
CA TYR A 66 -2.87 -8.92 0.76
C TYR A 66 -1.41 -8.77 0.29
N LEU A 67 -0.50 -8.45 1.21
CA LEU A 67 0.93 -8.30 0.91
C LEU A 67 1.59 -9.61 0.46
N LYS A 68 1.18 -10.76 1.02
CA LYS A 68 1.62 -12.09 0.55
C LYS A 68 1.19 -12.39 -0.89
N GLN A 69 0.01 -11.94 -1.31
CA GLN A 69 -0.41 -12.08 -2.71
C GLN A 69 0.38 -11.11 -3.62
N ALA A 70 0.60 -9.87 -3.16
CA ALA A 70 1.39 -8.87 -3.88
C ALA A 70 2.83 -9.33 -4.15
N ALA A 71 3.41 -10.14 -3.26
CA ALA A 71 4.73 -10.74 -3.44
C ALA A 71 4.90 -11.52 -4.74
N THR A 72 3.81 -12.09 -5.28
CA THR A 72 3.85 -12.92 -6.49
C THR A 72 3.07 -12.34 -7.67
N MET A 73 2.52 -11.13 -7.54
CA MET A 73 1.70 -10.52 -8.60
C MET A 73 2.48 -10.30 -9.92
N PRO A 74 1.82 -10.17 -11.08
CA PRO A 74 2.49 -9.87 -12.34
C PRO A 74 3.13 -8.48 -12.31
N LYS A 75 4.30 -8.34 -12.94
CA LYS A 75 5.00 -7.05 -13.05
C LYS A 75 4.21 -6.03 -13.89
N ASP A 76 3.39 -6.51 -14.81
CA ASP A 76 2.52 -5.73 -15.68
C ASP A 76 1.12 -5.46 -15.08
N ALA A 77 0.92 -5.72 -13.77
CA ALA A 77 -0.33 -5.38 -13.08
C ALA A 77 -0.75 -3.91 -13.29
N PRO A 78 -2.06 -3.60 -13.30
CA PRO A 78 -2.57 -2.23 -13.48
C PRO A 78 -2.05 -1.24 -12.43
N MET A 79 -2.01 0.06 -12.77
CA MET A 79 -1.56 1.13 -11.86
C MET A 79 -2.27 1.10 -10.50
N ALA A 80 -3.59 0.88 -10.49
CA ALA A 80 -4.37 0.80 -9.27
C ALA A 80 -3.88 -0.30 -8.31
N VAL A 81 -3.42 -1.44 -8.85
CA VAL A 81 -2.87 -2.53 -8.03
C VAL A 81 -1.55 -2.10 -7.40
N TRP A 82 -0.66 -1.47 -8.16
CA TRP A 82 0.61 -0.96 -7.62
C TRP A 82 0.41 0.11 -6.55
N ILE A 83 -0.56 1.02 -6.72
CA ILE A 83 -0.95 2.01 -5.70
C ILE A 83 -1.45 1.31 -4.44
N ASN A 84 -2.33 0.32 -4.58
CA ASN A 84 -2.86 -0.42 -3.44
C ASN A 84 -1.76 -1.18 -2.69
N VAL A 85 -0.78 -1.75 -3.39
CA VAL A 85 0.38 -2.39 -2.77
C VAL A 85 1.25 -1.38 -2.02
N TYR A 86 1.54 -0.22 -2.62
CA TYR A 86 2.25 0.86 -1.92
C TYR A 86 1.52 1.28 -0.63
N ASN A 87 0.22 1.54 -0.72
CA ASN A 87 -0.58 1.95 0.44
C ASN A 87 -0.63 0.86 1.52
N ALA A 88 -0.77 -0.42 1.14
CA ALA A 88 -0.74 -1.53 2.07
C ALA A 88 0.63 -1.66 2.77
N ALA A 89 1.73 -1.52 2.03
CA ALA A 89 3.08 -1.54 2.56
C ALA A 89 3.34 -0.40 3.54
N VAL A 90 2.89 0.82 3.23
CA VAL A 90 2.95 1.95 4.17
C VAL A 90 2.19 1.65 5.46
N ILE A 91 0.96 1.13 5.37
CA ILE A 91 0.17 0.79 6.56
C ILE A 91 0.89 -0.26 7.41
N ALA A 92 1.40 -1.32 6.79
CA ALA A 92 2.10 -2.39 7.49
C ALA A 92 3.37 -1.86 8.17
N GLN A 93 4.16 -1.04 7.48
CA GLN A 93 5.39 -0.47 8.03
C GLN A 93 5.12 0.53 9.17
N VAL A 94 4.03 1.30 9.11
CA VAL A 94 3.59 2.14 10.25
C VAL A 94 3.31 1.28 11.48
N LEU A 95 2.67 0.12 11.31
CA LEU A 95 2.41 -0.81 12.42
C LEU A 95 3.69 -1.41 12.98
N GLU A 96 4.65 -1.77 12.12
CA GLU A 96 5.97 -2.28 12.53
C GLU A 96 6.76 -1.25 13.37
N HIS A 97 6.63 0.04 13.06
CA HIS A 97 7.25 1.13 13.82
C HIS A 97 6.42 1.61 15.03
N GLY A 98 5.34 0.91 15.40
CA GLY A 98 4.55 1.26 16.58
C GLY A 98 3.73 2.54 16.45
N VAL A 99 3.30 2.89 15.22
CA VAL A 99 2.48 4.07 14.92
C VAL A 99 3.20 5.39 15.27
N PRO A 100 4.31 5.72 14.56
CA PRO A 100 5.01 6.99 14.76
C PRO A 100 4.10 8.19 14.49
N GLU A 101 4.37 9.32 15.16
CA GLU A 101 3.66 10.58 14.91
C GLU A 101 3.76 11.03 13.44
N SER A 102 4.87 10.72 12.79
CA SER A 102 5.10 11.01 11.38
C SER A 102 6.08 10.00 10.77
N VAL A 103 5.68 9.37 9.67
CA VAL A 103 6.55 8.48 8.89
C VAL A 103 7.77 9.21 8.32
N ARG A 104 7.66 10.52 8.07
CA ARG A 104 8.79 11.36 7.61
C ARG A 104 9.90 11.51 8.65
N LYS A 105 9.60 11.28 9.93
CA LYS A 105 10.58 11.30 11.02
C LYS A 105 11.22 9.94 11.27
N VAL A 106 10.76 8.89 10.59
CA VAL A 106 11.33 7.55 10.71
C VAL A 106 12.46 7.42 9.69
N PRO A 107 13.73 7.32 10.11
CA PRO A 107 14.84 7.13 9.19
C PRO A 107 14.66 5.85 8.38
N GLY A 108 14.92 5.92 7.07
CA GLY A 108 14.84 4.74 6.21
C GLY A 108 13.42 4.28 5.85
N PHE A 109 12.37 5.03 6.24
CA PHE A 109 11.00 4.57 6.06
C PHE A 109 10.67 4.28 4.60
N PHE A 110 11.12 5.13 3.68
CA PHE A 110 10.76 5.01 2.27
C PHE A 110 11.80 4.27 1.41
N ASP A 111 13.08 4.30 1.81
CA ASP A 111 14.22 3.94 0.96
C ASP A 111 15.10 2.81 1.51
N GLN A 112 14.86 2.34 2.74
CA GLN A 112 15.67 1.25 3.34
C GLN A 112 14.87 -0.03 3.61
N HIS A 113 13.60 0.08 4.02
CA HIS A 113 12.77 -1.10 4.24
C HIS A 113 12.26 -1.66 2.91
N THR A 114 12.35 -2.98 2.75
CA THR A 114 11.97 -3.68 1.52
C THR A 114 10.79 -4.62 1.72
N TRP A 115 9.86 -4.59 0.76
CA TRP A 115 8.74 -5.52 0.63
C TRP A 115 8.98 -6.43 -0.58
N MET A 116 8.62 -7.72 -0.46
CA MET A 116 8.55 -8.58 -1.64
C MET A 116 7.32 -8.19 -2.46
N VAL A 117 7.52 -7.74 -3.69
CA VAL A 117 6.47 -7.29 -4.60
C VAL A 117 6.79 -7.74 -6.02
N ALA A 118 5.82 -8.38 -6.69
CA ALA A 118 5.98 -8.89 -8.05
C ALA A 118 7.27 -9.71 -8.30
N GLY A 119 7.65 -10.52 -7.31
CA GLY A 119 8.80 -11.42 -7.34
C GLY A 119 10.16 -10.75 -7.14
N ARG A 120 10.23 -9.52 -6.61
CA ARG A 120 11.48 -8.85 -6.23
C ARG A 120 11.32 -8.01 -4.97
N GLU A 121 12.44 -7.73 -4.31
CA GLU A 121 12.48 -6.78 -3.19
C GLU A 121 12.32 -5.36 -3.72
N GLU A 122 11.44 -4.60 -3.09
CA GLU A 122 11.12 -3.22 -3.44
C GLU A 122 11.02 -2.34 -2.20
N THR A 123 11.61 -1.15 -2.26
CA THR A 123 11.33 -0.10 -1.28
C THR A 123 10.07 0.66 -1.68
N LEU A 124 9.49 1.45 -0.77
CA LEU A 124 8.37 2.32 -1.12
C LEU A 124 8.76 3.31 -2.23
N ASP A 125 9.98 3.87 -2.16
CA ASP A 125 10.55 4.72 -3.20
C ASP A 125 10.76 3.95 -4.53
N GLY A 126 11.14 2.69 -4.46
CA GLY A 126 11.28 1.81 -5.62
C GLY A 126 9.95 1.60 -6.35
N ILE A 127 8.87 1.38 -5.60
CA ILE A 127 7.52 1.28 -6.15
C ILE A 127 7.09 2.62 -6.78
N GLU A 128 7.29 3.74 -6.08
CA GLU A 128 6.84 5.06 -6.52
C GLU A 128 7.61 5.57 -7.74
N HIS A 129 8.93 5.62 -7.65
CA HIS A 129 9.79 6.17 -8.71
C HIS A 129 10.10 5.15 -9.80
N GLY A 130 10.42 3.92 -9.39
CA GLY A 130 10.84 2.85 -10.30
C GLY A 130 9.68 2.26 -11.11
N VAL A 131 8.49 2.13 -10.51
CA VAL A 131 7.33 1.54 -11.19
C VAL A 131 6.31 2.61 -11.57
N LEU A 132 5.73 3.31 -10.60
CA LEU A 132 4.57 4.17 -10.85
C LEU A 132 4.92 5.33 -11.79
N ARG A 133 5.94 6.13 -11.45
CA ARG A 133 6.36 7.29 -12.24
C ARG A 133 6.86 6.90 -13.62
N THR A 134 7.71 5.87 -13.70
CA THR A 134 8.34 5.45 -14.95
C THR A 134 7.34 4.84 -15.93
N ARG A 135 6.41 4.01 -15.45
CA ARG A 135 5.49 3.26 -16.30
C ARG A 135 4.23 4.04 -16.68
N PHE A 136 3.64 4.77 -15.74
CA PHE A 136 2.32 5.37 -15.95
C PHE A 136 2.35 6.87 -16.26
N ARG A 137 3.46 7.57 -15.94
CA ARG A 137 3.67 9.00 -16.25
C ARG A 137 2.46 9.88 -15.90
N ASP A 138 1.77 9.54 -14.83
CA ASP A 138 0.58 10.25 -14.38
C ASP A 138 0.99 11.55 -13.66
N ALA A 139 0.36 12.68 -13.99
CA ALA A 139 0.70 14.05 -13.56
C ALA A 139 0.32 14.35 -12.10
N ARG A 140 0.53 13.35 -11.28
CA ARG A 140 -0.37 12.94 -10.21
C ARG A 140 0.44 12.12 -9.22
N ILE A 141 1.40 11.36 -9.76
CA ILE A 141 2.54 10.82 -9.06
C ILE A 141 3.59 11.95 -8.97
N HIS A 142 3.60 12.67 -7.87
CA HIS A 142 4.52 13.78 -7.62
C HIS A 142 5.09 13.72 -6.20
N VAL A 143 6.42 13.64 -6.11
CA VAL A 143 7.27 14.02 -4.97
C VAL A 143 8.58 14.59 -5.50
#